data_AF-A0A6L6QC76-F1
#
_entry.id   AF-A0A6L6QC76-F1
#
_cell.length_a   1.000
_cell.length_b   1.000
_cell.length_c   1.000
_cell.angle_alpha   90.00
_cell.angle_beta   90.00
_cell.angle_gamma   90.00
#
_symmetry.space_group_name_H-M   'P 1'
#
loop_
_entity.id
_entity.type
_entity.pdbx_description
1 polymer ?
#
loop_
_entity_poly.entity_id
_entity_poly.type
_entity_poly.pdbx_seq_one_letter_code
_entity_poly.pdbx_strand_id
1 'polypeptide(L)'
;MEKEIRRGSKSDRWTSREEERVWVQFYRKAGDPVIAADLIEQLESDREVKARHFGLYLRCRQSLRQGKARRARAKHVARAFHLVGRLLIGWPIEVIRDGLGFLGAVTVAWAGTDEPAVRQMRKFRRNGKADKSNAAPEEAVKAKAKQA
;
A
#
# COMPACT_ATOMS: atom_id res chain seq x y z
N MET A 1 -26.07 22.79 -60.97
CA MET A 1 -26.44 23.00 -59.55
C MET A 1 -27.26 21.85 -58.96
N GLU A 2 -28.21 21.22 -59.67
CA GLU A 2 -29.04 20.13 -59.11
C GLU A 2 -28.28 18.88 -58.61
N LYS A 3 -27.13 18.53 -59.22
CA LYS A 3 -26.34 17.37 -58.79
C LYS A 3 -25.71 17.57 -57.39
N GLU A 4 -25.34 18.81 -57.05
CA GLU A 4 -24.83 19.18 -55.73
C GLU A 4 -25.94 19.09 -54.66
N ILE A 5 -27.12 19.63 -54.97
CA ILE A 5 -28.29 19.59 -54.07
C ILE A 5 -28.71 18.14 -53.76
N ARG A 6 -28.69 17.25 -54.76
CA ARG A 6 -28.98 15.81 -54.56
C ARG A 6 -27.92 15.07 -53.74
N ARG A 7 -26.65 15.50 -53.80
CA ARG A 7 -25.58 14.92 -52.97
C ARG A 7 -25.73 15.32 -51.51
N GLY A 8 -25.99 16.59 -51.22
CA GLY A 8 -26.24 17.08 -49.85
C GLY A 8 -27.39 16.32 -49.15
N SER A 9 -28.55 16.19 -49.82
CA SER A 9 -29.70 15.47 -49.27
C SER A 9 -29.47 13.97 -48.99
N LYS A 10 -28.52 13.33 -49.70
CA LYS A 10 -28.14 11.94 -49.38
C LYS A 10 -27.18 11.87 -48.20
N SER A 11 -26.24 12.80 -48.12
CA SER A 11 -25.30 12.90 -47.00
C SER A 11 -26.05 13.14 -45.68
N ASP A 12 -26.96 14.12 -45.64
CA ASP A 12 -27.68 14.48 -44.41
C ASP A 12 -28.56 13.34 -43.90
N ARG A 13 -29.21 12.60 -44.81
CA ARG A 13 -29.97 11.40 -44.44
C ARG A 13 -29.10 10.29 -43.88
N TRP A 14 -27.88 10.13 -44.42
CA TRP A 14 -26.96 9.13 -43.92
C TRP A 14 -26.47 9.51 -42.52
N THR A 15 -26.08 10.76 -42.30
CA THR A 15 -25.71 11.31 -40.99
C THR A 15 -26.82 11.13 -39.97
N SER A 16 -28.05 11.53 -40.30
CA SER A 16 -29.21 11.37 -39.40
C SER A 16 -29.49 9.92 -39.02
N ARG A 17 -29.29 8.97 -39.96
CA ARG A 17 -29.46 7.54 -39.68
C ARG A 17 -28.35 6.97 -38.81
N GLU A 18 -27.13 7.47 -38.94
CA GLU A 18 -26.01 7.07 -38.10
C GLU A 18 -26.14 7.64 -36.69
N GLU A 19 -26.57 8.89 -36.56
CA GLU A 19 -26.91 9.51 -35.28
C GLU A 19 -27.98 8.71 -34.54
N GLU A 20 -29.06 8.31 -35.22
CA GLU A 20 -30.10 7.47 -34.61
C GLU A 20 -29.53 6.14 -34.09
N ARG A 21 -28.62 5.50 -34.86
CA ARG A 21 -27.94 4.27 -34.40
C ARG A 21 -27.09 4.51 -33.16
N VAL A 22 -26.36 5.62 -33.12
CA VAL A 22 -25.53 6.00 -31.98
C VAL A 22 -26.40 6.24 -30.73
N TRP A 23 -27.54 6.93 -30.87
CA TRP A 23 -28.48 7.13 -29.76
C TRP A 23 -29.00 5.81 -29.20
N VAL A 24 -29.37 4.85 -30.05
CA VAL A 24 -29.80 3.52 -29.60
C VAL A 24 -28.71 2.82 -28.78
N GLN A 25 -27.43 2.94 -29.16
CA GLN A 25 -26.33 2.40 -28.38
C GLN A 25 -26.20 3.07 -27.02
N PHE A 26 -26.35 4.39 -26.95
CA PHE A 26 -26.34 5.12 -25.68
C PHE A 26 -27.49 4.72 -24.76
N TYR A 27 -28.70 4.53 -25.29
CA TYR A 27 -29.83 4.02 -24.50
C TYR A 27 -29.56 2.64 -23.87
N ARG A 28 -28.87 1.76 -24.59
CA ARG A 28 -28.46 0.44 -24.06
C ARG A 28 -27.41 0.58 -22.96
N LYS A 29 -26.44 1.49 -23.14
CA LYS A 29 -25.31 1.70 -22.22
C LYS A 29 -25.60 2.62 -21.03
N ALA A 30 -26.67 3.41 -21.05
CA ALA A 30 -27.05 4.36 -20.00
C ALA A 30 -27.32 3.73 -18.61
N GLY A 31 -27.37 2.40 -18.53
CA GLY A 31 -27.38 1.66 -17.26
C GLY A 31 -26.04 1.69 -16.51
N ASP A 32 -24.93 1.96 -17.21
CA ASP A 32 -23.62 2.12 -16.59
C ASP A 32 -23.49 3.50 -15.94
N PRO A 33 -23.21 3.58 -14.62
CA PRO A 33 -23.09 4.87 -13.92
C PRO A 33 -21.91 5.74 -14.40
N VAL A 34 -20.87 5.18 -15.03
CA VAL A 34 -19.75 5.99 -15.57
C VAL A 34 -20.22 6.73 -16.82
N ILE A 35 -20.73 5.97 -17.79
CA ILE A 35 -21.24 6.51 -19.06
C ILE A 35 -22.41 7.47 -18.82
N ALA A 36 -23.27 7.16 -17.85
CA ALA A 36 -24.41 8.01 -17.49
C ALA A 36 -24.00 9.39 -16.93
N ALA A 37 -22.83 9.52 -16.30
CA ALA A 37 -22.34 10.80 -15.81
C ALA A 37 -21.93 11.71 -16.98
N ASP A 38 -21.10 11.19 -17.88
CA ASP A 38 -20.63 11.89 -19.07
C ASP A 38 -21.80 12.30 -19.98
N LEU A 39 -22.79 11.40 -20.14
CA LEU A 39 -23.99 11.70 -20.92
C LEU A 39 -24.83 12.83 -20.31
N ILE A 40 -24.94 12.90 -18.98
CA ILE A 40 -25.68 13.98 -18.31
C ILE A 40 -24.98 15.31 -18.53
N GLU A 41 -23.65 15.35 -18.42
CA GLU A 41 -22.86 16.56 -18.68
C GLU A 41 -23.08 17.07 -20.11
N GLN A 42 -23.01 16.16 -21.09
CA GLN A 42 -23.26 16.52 -22.48
C GLN A 42 -24.72 16.95 -22.73
N LEU A 43 -25.71 16.26 -22.16
CA LEU A 43 -27.12 16.65 -22.28
C LEU A 43 -27.43 17.96 -21.53
N GLU A 44 -26.70 18.32 -20.49
CA GLU A 44 -26.90 19.59 -19.81
C GLU A 44 -26.31 20.77 -20.60
N SER A 45 -25.27 20.52 -21.40
CA SER A 45 -24.69 21.51 -22.30
C SER A 45 -25.62 21.91 -23.46
N ASP A 46 -26.47 20.97 -23.93
CA ASP A 46 -27.40 21.18 -25.04
C ASP A 46 -28.86 20.97 -24.61
N ARG A 47 -29.59 22.09 -24.45
CA ARG A 47 -31.00 22.06 -24.03
C ARG A 47 -31.94 21.45 -25.08
N GLU A 48 -31.65 21.56 -26.37
CA GLU A 48 -32.51 21.02 -27.42
C GLU A 48 -32.40 19.50 -27.47
N VAL A 49 -31.18 18.98 -27.40
CA VAL A 49 -30.92 17.53 -27.33
C VAL A 49 -31.50 16.93 -26.05
N LYS A 50 -31.39 17.64 -24.91
CA LYS A 50 -32.02 17.25 -23.64
C LYS A 50 -33.53 17.12 -23.74
N ALA A 51 -34.19 18.09 -24.41
CA ALA A 51 -35.64 18.06 -24.58
C ALA A 51 -36.05 16.89 -25.49
N ARG A 52 -35.31 16.63 -26.57
CA ARG A 52 -35.58 15.52 -27.50
C ARG A 52 -35.39 14.15 -26.87
N HIS A 53 -34.39 13.98 -25.98
CA HIS A 53 -34.04 12.70 -25.37
C HIS A 53 -34.18 12.69 -23.83
N PHE A 54 -35.24 13.30 -23.30
CA PHE A 54 -35.46 13.40 -21.85
C PHE A 54 -35.53 12.05 -21.12
N GLY A 55 -36.03 11.01 -21.79
CA GLY A 55 -36.05 9.63 -21.25
C GLY A 55 -34.65 9.09 -20.95
N LEU A 56 -33.66 9.42 -21.79
CA LEU A 56 -32.26 9.05 -21.57
C LEU A 56 -31.69 9.74 -20.33
N TYR A 57 -31.98 11.03 -20.18
CA TYR A 57 -31.56 11.82 -19.02
C TYR A 57 -32.08 11.23 -17.70
N LEU A 58 -33.37 10.87 -17.65
CA LEU A 58 -33.95 10.23 -16.47
C LEU A 58 -33.31 8.87 -16.17
N ARG A 59 -33.08 8.04 -17.20
CA ARG A 59 -32.42 6.74 -17.06
C ARG A 59 -31.00 6.88 -16.51
N CYS A 60 -30.23 7.85 -17.01
CA CYS A 60 -28.89 8.15 -16.49
C CYS A 60 -28.93 8.59 -15.02
N ARG A 61 -29.90 9.42 -14.63
CA ARG A 61 -30.05 9.85 -13.24
C ARG A 61 -30.40 8.68 -12.31
N GLN A 62 -31.20 7.74 -12.81
CA GLN A 62 -31.54 6.52 -12.09
C GLN A 62 -30.34 5.58 -11.93
N SER A 63 -29.55 5.36 -12.99
CA SER A 63 -28.37 4.49 -12.91
C SER A 63 -27.31 5.05 -11.94
N LEU A 64 -27.14 6.38 -11.88
CA LEU A 64 -26.28 7.02 -10.88
C LEU A 64 -26.76 6.78 -9.43
N ARG A 65 -28.07 6.86 -9.18
CA ARG A 65 -28.65 6.57 -7.85
C ARG A 65 -28.45 5.10 -7.47
N GLN A 66 -28.69 4.19 -8.41
CA GLN A 66 -28.50 2.76 -8.19
C GLN A 66 -27.01 2.41 -7.98
N GLY A 67 -26.10 3.03 -8.73
CA GLY A 67 -24.67 2.87 -8.58
C GLY A 67 -24.17 3.31 -7.20
N LYS A 68 -24.67 4.45 -6.68
CA LYS A 68 -24.38 4.90 -5.31
C LYS A 68 -24.86 3.89 -4.26
N ALA A 69 -26.07 3.35 -4.41
CA ALA A 69 -26.60 2.34 -3.50
C ALA A 69 -25.78 1.03 -3.52
N ARG A 70 -25.35 0.56 -4.70
CA ARG A 70 -24.49 -0.61 -4.86
C ARG A 70 -23.12 -0.39 -4.21
N ARG A 71 -22.50 0.78 -4.43
CA ARG A 71 -21.22 1.16 -3.80
C ARG A 71 -21.33 1.25 -2.28
N ALA A 72 -22.44 1.77 -1.76
CA ALA A 72 -22.68 1.84 -0.31
C ALA A 72 -22.70 0.44 0.32
N ARG A 73 -23.39 -0.53 -0.31
CA ARG A 73 -23.41 -1.92 0.16
C ARG A 73 -22.03 -2.58 0.13
N ALA A 74 -21.27 -2.38 -0.95
CA ALA A 74 -19.92 -2.94 -1.08
C ALA A 74 -18.94 -2.42 -0.01
N LYS A 75 -19.07 -1.15 0.43
CA LYS A 75 -18.22 -0.56 1.47
C LYS A 75 -18.35 -1.26 2.83
N HIS A 76 -19.56 -1.70 3.18
CA HIS A 76 -19.79 -2.39 4.46
C HIS A 76 -19.11 -3.76 4.46
N VAL A 77 -19.21 -4.48 3.33
CA VAL A 77 -18.60 -5.80 3.14
C VAL A 77 -17.07 -5.70 3.17
N ALA A 78 -16.49 -4.76 2.42
CA ALA A 78 -15.04 -4.55 2.43
C ALA A 78 -14.51 -4.17 3.83
N ARG A 79 -15.23 -3.32 4.56
CA ARG A 79 -14.87 -2.96 5.93
C ARG A 79 -14.97 -4.15 6.89
N ALA A 80 -16.00 -4.99 6.75
CA ALA A 80 -16.14 -6.21 7.53
C ALA A 80 -14.97 -7.17 7.27
N PHE A 81 -14.62 -7.42 6.00
CA PHE A 81 -13.46 -8.25 5.66
C PHE A 81 -12.15 -7.67 6.20
N HIS A 82 -11.97 -6.35 6.16
CA HIS A 82 -10.78 -5.71 6.69
C HIS A 82 -10.69 -5.84 8.22
N LEU A 83 -11.81 -5.79 8.94
CA LEU A 83 -11.86 -6.03 10.39
C LEU A 83 -11.59 -7.49 10.73
N VAL A 84 -12.23 -8.42 10.00
CA VAL A 84 -12.05 -9.86 10.16
C VAL A 84 -10.61 -10.24 9.89
N GLY A 85 -10.02 -9.79 8.78
CA GLY A 85 -8.61 -10.02 8.46
C GLY A 85 -7.67 -9.43 9.51
N ARG A 86 -7.96 -8.23 10.04
CA ARG A 86 -7.15 -7.63 11.11
C ARG A 86 -7.23 -8.43 12.41
N LEU A 87 -8.37 -9.01 12.76
CA LEU A 87 -8.52 -9.85 13.93
C LEU A 87 -7.86 -11.22 13.74
N LEU A 88 -8.12 -11.88 12.60
CA LEU A 88 -7.60 -13.21 12.29
C LEU A 88 -6.09 -13.24 12.07
N ILE A 89 -5.51 -12.17 11.53
CA ILE A 89 -4.09 -12.13 11.16
C ILE A 89 -3.28 -11.29 12.16
N GLY A 90 -3.82 -10.14 12.61
CA GLY A 90 -3.12 -9.27 13.54
C GLY A 90 -2.87 -9.93 14.89
N TRP A 91 -3.91 -10.56 15.46
CA TRP A 91 -3.82 -11.19 16.78
C TRP A 91 -2.80 -12.36 16.85
N PRO A 92 -2.79 -13.33 15.93
CA PRO A 92 -1.77 -14.38 15.98
C PRO A 92 -0.37 -13.87 15.65
N ILE A 93 -0.21 -12.82 14.82
CA ILE A 93 1.13 -12.25 14.56
C ILE A 93 1.70 -11.61 15.83
N GLU A 94 0.89 -10.90 16.61
CA GLU A 94 1.32 -10.35 17.91
C GLU A 94 1.71 -11.47 18.87
N VAL A 95 0.88 -12.51 19.00
CA VAL A 95 1.19 -13.67 19.86
C VAL A 95 2.45 -14.42 19.40
N ILE A 96 2.65 -14.59 18.09
CA ILE A 96 3.85 -15.21 17.54
C ILE A 96 5.09 -14.35 17.79
N ARG A 97 4.99 -13.02 17.68
CA ARG A 97 6.10 -12.11 17.96
C ARG A 97 6.50 -12.14 19.43
N ASP A 98 5.52 -12.14 20.33
CA ASP A 98 5.76 -12.25 21.77
C ASP A 98 6.32 -13.62 22.14
N GLY A 99 5.80 -14.70 21.54
CA GLY A 99 6.30 -16.06 21.70
C GLY A 99 7.72 -16.26 21.17
N LEU A 100 8.08 -15.64 20.04
CA LEU A 100 9.43 -15.68 19.48
C LEU A 100 10.42 -14.88 20.35
N GLY A 101 9.97 -13.76 20.93
CA GLY A 101 10.74 -13.00 21.92
C GLY A 101 11.01 -13.81 23.19
N PHE A 102 10.00 -14.54 23.67
CA PHE A 102 10.13 -15.45 24.82
C PHE A 102 11.06 -16.63 24.52
N LEU A 103 10.92 -17.28 23.37
CA LEU A 103 11.84 -18.34 22.92
C LEU A 103 13.26 -17.82 22.71
N GLY A 104 13.42 -16.60 22.20
CA GLY A 104 14.70 -15.90 22.12
C GLY A 104 15.31 -15.66 23.50
N ALA A 105 14.53 -15.19 24.47
CA ALA A 105 14.98 -15.00 25.84
C ALA A 105 15.33 -16.32 26.55
N VAL A 106 14.53 -17.37 26.35
CA VAL A 106 14.78 -18.72 26.89
C VAL A 106 16.01 -19.34 26.26
N THR A 107 16.20 -19.21 24.95
CA THR A 107 17.41 -19.71 24.27
C THR A 107 18.66 -18.94 24.69
N VAL A 108 18.60 -17.62 24.89
CA VAL A 108 19.71 -16.83 25.46
C VAL A 108 20.01 -17.24 26.90
N ALA A 109 18.98 -17.50 27.73
CA ALA A 109 19.14 -17.99 29.10
C ALA A 109 19.69 -19.42 29.16
N TRP A 110 19.35 -20.26 28.18
CA TRP A 110 19.83 -21.64 28.08
C TRP A 110 21.22 -21.73 27.41
N ALA A 111 21.59 -20.76 26.56
CA ALA A 111 22.85 -20.69 25.85
C ALA A 111 24.05 -20.16 26.67
N GLY A 112 23.90 -19.90 27.96
CA GLY A 112 25.03 -19.70 28.88
C GLY A 112 24.67 -18.79 30.05
N THR A 113 24.92 -19.09 31.33
CA THR A 113 25.98 -19.92 31.96
C THR A 113 27.37 -19.86 31.33
N ASP A 114 27.63 -18.85 30.50
CA ASP A 114 28.99 -18.41 30.21
C ASP A 114 29.07 -16.92 30.54
N GLU A 115 29.25 -16.64 31.83
CA GLU A 115 29.41 -15.31 32.39
C GLU A 115 30.51 -14.52 31.65
N PRO A 116 30.18 -13.40 30.97
CA PRO A 116 31.18 -12.52 30.39
C PRO A 116 32.04 -11.81 31.47
N ALA A 117 31.61 -11.82 32.74
CA ALA A 117 32.32 -11.22 33.86
C ALA A 117 33.63 -11.96 34.21
N VAL A 118 33.65 -13.29 34.11
CA VAL A 118 34.83 -14.11 34.49
C VAL A 118 35.94 -14.02 33.44
N ARG A 119 35.58 -13.82 32.15
CA ARG A 119 36.56 -13.58 31.07
C ARG A 119 37.25 -12.23 31.19
N GLN A 120 36.56 -11.20 31.68
CA GLN A 120 37.16 -9.87 31.87
C GLN A 120 38.11 -9.85 33.07
N MET A 121 37.77 -10.53 34.17
CA MET A 121 38.66 -10.64 35.33
C MET A 121 39.97 -11.40 35.02
N ARG A 122 39.94 -12.38 34.10
CA ARG A 122 41.17 -13.07 33.65
C ARG A 122 42.12 -12.15 32.87
N LYS A 123 41.61 -11.15 32.15
CA LYS A 123 42.42 -10.16 31.42
C LYS A 123 43.13 -9.20 32.38
N PHE A 124 42.45 -8.73 33.43
CA PHE A 124 43.09 -7.90 34.46
C PHE A 124 44.13 -8.67 35.28
N ARG A 125 43.87 -9.94 35.61
CA ARG A 125 44.86 -10.79 36.32
C ARG A 125 46.09 -11.12 35.48
N ARG A 126 45.95 -11.21 34.15
CA ARG A 126 47.06 -11.46 33.22
C ARG A 126 47.89 -10.19 32.98
N ASN A 127 47.24 -9.03 32.84
CA ASN A 127 47.95 -7.75 32.67
C ASN A 127 48.67 -7.31 33.95
N GLY A 128 48.08 -7.53 35.13
CA GLY A 128 48.74 -7.26 36.42
C GLY A 128 49.89 -8.20 36.77
N LYS A 129 50.06 -9.33 36.07
CA LYS A 129 51.26 -10.19 36.19
C LYS A 129 52.37 -9.80 35.22
N ALA A 130 52.04 -9.31 34.02
CA ALA A 130 53.02 -8.82 33.06
C ALA A 130 53.67 -7.49 33.50
N ASP A 131 52.93 -6.66 34.25
CA ASP A 131 53.45 -5.41 34.81
C ASP A 131 54.41 -5.67 36.00
N LYS A 132 54.17 -6.75 36.76
CA LYS A 132 55.04 -7.19 37.87
C LYS A 132 56.31 -7.91 37.42
N SER A 133 56.41 -8.38 36.17
CA SER A 133 57.66 -8.94 35.63
C SER A 133 58.60 -7.89 35.03
N ASN A 134 58.11 -6.68 34.80
CA ASN A 134 58.91 -5.56 34.28
C ASN A 134 59.28 -4.54 35.37
N ALA A 135 58.80 -4.71 36.59
CA ALA A 135 59.18 -3.91 37.75
C ALA A 135 60.17 -4.69 38.64
N ALA A 136 61.46 -4.41 38.40
CA ALA A 136 62.64 -4.69 39.23
C ALA A 136 63.27 -6.11 39.13
N PRO A 137 64.61 -6.20 38.93
CA PRO A 137 65.59 -5.36 39.61
C PRO A 137 66.64 -4.69 38.68
N GLU A 138 66.67 -3.35 38.68
CA GLU A 138 67.86 -2.58 38.27
C GLU A 138 68.82 -2.32 39.47
N GLU A 139 68.69 -3.08 40.55
CA GLU A 139 69.62 -3.04 41.70
C GLU A 139 70.72 -4.10 41.58
N ALA A 140 71.47 -4.11 40.48
CA ALA A 140 72.63 -5.01 40.33
C ALA A 140 73.85 -4.42 39.59
N VAL A 141 73.86 -3.11 39.24
CA VAL A 141 75.01 -2.51 38.53
C VAL A 141 75.90 -1.62 39.41
N LYS A 142 75.56 -1.35 40.69
CA LYS A 142 76.39 -0.50 41.58
C LYS A 142 77.23 -1.24 42.64
N ALA A 143 77.21 -2.57 42.69
CA ALA A 143 78.01 -3.33 43.66
C ALA A 143 79.32 -3.94 43.12
N LYS A 144 79.66 -3.75 41.84
CA LYS A 144 80.94 -4.20 41.24
C LYS A 144 81.65 -3.08 40.46
N ALA A 145 81.97 -1.99 41.14
CA ALA A 145 83.00 -1.03 40.70
C ALA A 145 83.66 -0.34 41.90
N LYS A 146 83.74 -1.05 43.03
CA LYS A 146 84.52 -0.66 44.22
C LYS A 146 85.34 -1.86 44.68
N GLN A 147 86.18 -2.37 43.79
CA GLN A 147 87.29 -3.28 44.07
C GLN A 147 88.15 -3.45 42.81
N ALA A 148 88.92 -2.40 42.48
CA ALA A 148 90.21 -2.43 41.81
C ALA A 148 90.86 -1.05 41.98
#